data_AF-A0A9C8U0N7-F1
#
_entry.id   AF-A0A9C8U0N7-F1
#
_cell.length_a   1.000
_cell.length_b   1.000
_cell.length_c   1.000
_cell.angle_alpha   90.00
_cell.angle_beta   90.00
_cell.angle_gamma   90.00
#
_symmetry.space_group_name_H-M   'P 1'
#
loop_
_entity.id
_entity.type
_entity.pdbx_description
1 polymer ?
#
loop_
_entity_poly.entity_id
_entity_poly.type
_entity_poly.pdbx_seq_one_letter_code
_entity_poly.pdbx_strand_id
1 'polypeptide(L)'
;MHARISLFALVVVLLALVSLVPTLQFPSSEEVSTFIGPRVWPLSLLIALLGLGSALLLITWRDARRGTTYDDEPDAASLPQKAPAATQRFTLASTRHWWLIAATIIYTGLISMVGFLIASIAFTLVGTLLLGARSWRTILITVVVATLLMQGVFVMLLGIPL
;
A
#
# COMPACT_ATOMS: atom_id res chain seq x y z
N MET A 1 13.13 10.51 -18.28
CA MET A 1 12.40 9.78 -17.19
C MET A 1 11.16 9.02 -17.66
N HIS A 2 10.44 9.47 -18.70
CA HIS A 2 9.20 8.84 -19.20
C HIS A 2 9.28 7.32 -19.46
N ALA A 3 10.40 6.81 -19.98
CA ALA A 3 10.58 5.38 -20.25
C ALA A 3 10.51 4.48 -19.01
N ARG A 4 10.95 4.97 -17.83
CA ARG A 4 10.88 4.21 -16.57
C ARG A 4 9.46 4.19 -16.01
N ILE A 5 8.74 5.31 -16.16
CA ILE A 5 7.36 5.47 -15.70
C ILE A 5 6.40 4.66 -16.57
N SER A 6 6.59 4.66 -17.89
CA SER A 6 5.81 3.83 -18.81
C SER A 6 6.08 2.34 -18.62
N LEU A 7 7.32 1.93 -18.38
CA LEU A 7 7.68 0.56 -18.03
C LEU A 7 6.97 0.13 -16.73
N PHE A 8 7.01 0.97 -15.69
CA PHE A 8 6.32 0.71 -14.43
C PHE A 8 4.80 0.55 -14.63
N ALA A 9 4.17 1.49 -15.33
CA ALA A 9 2.74 1.43 -15.63
C ALA A 9 2.37 0.16 -16.42
N LEU A 10 3.19 -0.22 -17.40
CA LEU A 10 2.99 -1.42 -18.20
C LEU A 10 3.12 -2.69 -17.36
N VAL A 11 4.11 -2.76 -16.46
CA VAL A 11 4.26 -3.88 -15.52
C VAL A 11 3.05 -3.99 -14.59
N VAL A 12 2.55 -2.87 -14.07
CA VAL A 12 1.35 -2.84 -13.19
C VAL A 12 0.11 -3.33 -13.93
N VAL A 13 -0.11 -2.85 -15.16
CA VAL A 13 -1.25 -3.29 -15.99
C VAL A 13 -1.14 -4.78 -16.33
N LEU A 14 0.05 -5.24 -16.70
CA LEU A 14 0.30 -6.65 -17.02
C LEU A 14 0.10 -7.55 -15.80
N LEU A 15 0.58 -7.12 -14.62
CA LEU A 15 0.34 -7.83 -13.36
C LEU A 15 -1.16 -7.93 -13.06
N ALA A 16 -1.92 -6.84 -13.27
CA ALA A 16 -3.35 -6.84 -13.06
C ALA A 16 -4.09 -7.78 -14.02
N LEU A 17 -3.70 -7.79 -15.31
CA LEU A 17 -4.28 -8.70 -16.31
C LEU A 17 -3.99 -10.17 -16.01
N VAL A 18 -2.74 -10.51 -15.64
CA VAL A 18 -2.36 -11.88 -15.27
C VAL A 18 -3.10 -12.34 -14.02
N SER A 19 -3.27 -11.44 -13.04
CA SER A 19 -3.96 -11.74 -11.77
C SER A 19 -5.48 -11.79 -11.90
N LEU A 20 -6.05 -11.36 -13.02
CA LEU A 20 -7.50 -11.40 -13.27
C LEU A 20 -8.02 -12.84 -13.35
N VAL A 21 -7.31 -13.72 -14.04
CA VAL A 21 -7.69 -15.13 -14.22
C VAL A 21 -7.85 -15.86 -12.88
N PRO A 22 -6.84 -15.90 -11.97
CA PRO A 22 -7.01 -16.54 -10.67
C PRO A 22 -8.05 -15.83 -9.80
N THR A 23 -8.22 -14.52 -9.96
CA THR A 23 -9.23 -13.78 -9.19
C THR A 23 -10.65 -14.19 -9.57
N LEU A 24 -10.93 -14.41 -10.85
CA LEU A 24 -12.24 -14.87 -11.31
C LEU A 24 -12.56 -16.30 -10.88
N GLN A 25 -11.56 -17.10 -10.47
CA GLN A 25 -11.75 -18.46 -9.97
C GLN A 25 -12.23 -18.52 -8.52
N PHE A 26 -12.13 -17.43 -7.75
CA PHE A 26 -12.66 -17.41 -6.39
C PHE A 26 -14.18 -17.53 -6.39
N PRO A 27 -14.81 -18.22 -5.43
CA PRO A 27 -16.26 -18.36 -5.38
C PRO A 27 -16.95 -16.99 -5.24
N SER A 28 -18.13 -16.87 -5.84
CA SER A 28 -18.91 -15.63 -5.80
C SER A 28 -19.67 -15.51 -4.47
N SER A 29 -20.12 -14.31 -4.12
CA SER A 29 -20.97 -14.07 -2.91
C SER A 29 -22.33 -14.76 -2.96
N GLU A 30 -22.73 -15.31 -4.11
CA GLU A 30 -23.94 -16.13 -4.23
C GLU A 30 -23.70 -17.56 -3.77
N GLU A 31 -22.44 -18.03 -3.81
CA GLU A 31 -22.03 -19.40 -3.49
C GLU A 31 -21.61 -19.57 -2.03
N VAL A 32 -21.28 -18.46 -1.35
CA VAL A 32 -20.97 -18.42 0.08
C VAL A 32 -21.88 -17.40 0.73
N SER A 33 -22.61 -17.77 1.79
CA SER A 33 -23.65 -16.96 2.47
C SER A 33 -23.11 -15.70 3.20
N THR A 34 -22.14 -15.02 2.62
CA THR A 34 -21.45 -13.82 3.09
C THR A 34 -21.80 -12.64 2.18
N PHE A 35 -22.07 -11.46 2.74
CA PHE A 35 -22.47 -10.28 1.98
C PHE A 35 -21.37 -9.81 0.99
N ILE A 36 -20.10 -10.04 1.33
CA ILE A 36 -18.96 -9.81 0.43
C ILE A 36 -18.21 -11.13 0.21
N GLY A 37 -18.28 -11.64 -1.02
CA GLY A 37 -17.63 -12.89 -1.41
C GLY A 37 -16.11 -12.74 -1.56
N PRO A 38 -15.34 -13.85 -1.46
CA PRO A 38 -13.88 -13.86 -1.56
C PRO A 38 -13.33 -13.22 -2.85
N ARG A 39 -14.14 -13.23 -3.92
CA ARG A 39 -13.83 -12.62 -5.22
C ARG A 39 -13.84 -11.09 -5.21
N VAL A 40 -14.66 -10.44 -4.38
CA VAL A 40 -14.98 -9.01 -4.50
C VAL A 40 -13.78 -8.12 -4.21
N TRP A 41 -13.00 -8.45 -3.17
CA TRP A 41 -11.87 -7.62 -2.75
C TRP A 41 -10.65 -7.70 -3.70
N PRO A 42 -10.19 -8.89 -4.13
CA PRO A 42 -9.14 -8.97 -5.14
C PRO A 42 -9.57 -8.29 -6.46
N LEU A 43 -10.84 -8.44 -6.85
CA LEU A 43 -11.35 -7.85 -8.08
C LEU A 43 -11.41 -6.31 -8.01
N SER A 44 -11.82 -5.74 -6.88
CA SER A 44 -11.83 -4.28 -6.70
C SER A 44 -10.41 -3.68 -6.76
N LEU A 45 -9.43 -4.35 -6.14
CA LEU A 45 -8.02 -3.97 -6.26
C LEU A 45 -7.53 -4.05 -7.70
N LEU A 46 -7.89 -5.11 -8.44
CA LEU A 46 -7.53 -5.23 -9.85
C LEU A 46 -8.14 -4.13 -10.71
N ILE A 47 -9.41 -3.78 -10.50
CA ILE A 47 -10.05 -2.66 -11.19
C ILE A 47 -9.31 -1.36 -10.90
N ALA A 48 -8.96 -1.11 -9.63
CA ALA A 48 -8.20 0.07 -9.25
C ALA A 48 -6.81 0.09 -9.91
N LEU A 49 -6.07 -1.02 -9.87
CA LEU A 49 -4.75 -1.14 -10.52
C LEU A 49 -4.83 -0.92 -12.03
N LEU A 50 -5.82 -1.53 -12.70
CA LEU A 50 -6.06 -1.35 -14.13
C LEU A 50 -6.41 0.11 -14.45
N GLY A 51 -7.30 0.72 -13.67
CA GLY A 51 -7.72 2.11 -13.84
C GLY A 51 -6.56 3.09 -13.66
N LEU A 52 -5.86 3.02 -12.52
CA LEU A 52 -4.71 3.89 -12.25
C LEU A 52 -3.54 3.63 -13.21
N GLY A 53 -3.21 2.36 -13.47
CA GLY A 53 -2.14 2.00 -14.39
C GLY A 53 -2.40 2.49 -15.82
N SER A 54 -3.63 2.29 -16.31
CA SER A 54 -4.03 2.77 -17.65
C SER A 54 -4.08 4.30 -17.70
N ALA A 55 -4.61 4.97 -16.67
CA ALA A 55 -4.61 6.42 -16.59
C ALA A 55 -3.19 6.99 -16.62
N LEU A 56 -2.26 6.40 -15.87
CA LEU A 56 -0.85 6.80 -15.86
C LEU A 56 -0.21 6.62 -17.25
N LEU A 57 -0.52 5.52 -17.93
CA LEU A 57 -0.04 5.22 -19.29
C LEU A 57 -0.59 6.23 -20.31
N LEU A 58 -1.87 6.57 -20.21
CA LEU A 58 -2.54 7.57 -21.05
C LEU A 58 -1.98 8.97 -20.84
N ILE A 59 -1.78 9.38 -19.59
CA ILE A 59 -1.19 10.69 -19.24
C ILE A 59 0.24 10.76 -19.80
N THR A 60 1.06 9.75 -19.51
CA THR A 60 2.47 9.70 -19.98
C THR A 60 2.56 9.72 -21.51
N TRP A 61 1.68 9.00 -22.19
CA TRP A 61 1.63 8.99 -23.66
C TRP A 61 1.14 10.32 -24.24
N ARG A 62 0.14 10.94 -23.62
CA ARG A 62 -0.38 12.25 -24.03
C ARG A 62 0.68 13.34 -23.85
N ASP A 63 1.43 13.32 -22.76
CA ASP A 63 2.49 14.28 -22.48
C ASP A 63 3.66 14.10 -23.45
N ALA A 64 4.02 12.86 -23.79
CA ALA A 64 5.01 12.56 -24.83
C ALA A 64 4.57 13.06 -26.22
N ARG A 65 3.27 13.03 -26.55
CA ARG A 65 2.72 13.54 -27.83
C ARG A 65 2.52 15.04 -27.87
N ARG A 66 2.26 15.67 -26.72
CA ARG A 66 2.04 17.12 -26.64
C ARG A 66 3.32 17.94 -26.71
N GLY A 67 4.49 17.29 -26.73
CA GLY A 67 5.77 18.00 -26.80
C GLY A 67 5.95 18.99 -25.66
N THR A 68 5.24 18.80 -24.54
CA THR A 68 5.47 19.54 -23.32
C THR A 68 6.77 19.03 -22.74
N THR A 69 7.87 19.55 -23.29
CA THR A 69 9.11 19.78 -22.57
C THR A 69 8.69 20.42 -21.26
N TYR A 70 8.64 19.63 -20.19
CA TYR A 70 8.89 20.19 -18.89
C TYR A 70 10.33 20.68 -19.02
N ASP A 71 10.52 21.97 -19.25
CA ASP A 71 11.83 22.60 -19.24
C ASP A 71 12.47 22.19 -17.91
N ASP A 72 13.42 21.26 -17.99
CA ASP A 72 14.53 21.23 -17.06
C ASP A 72 15.15 22.62 -17.17
N GLU A 73 14.90 23.46 -16.18
CA GLU A 73 15.69 24.65 -15.95
C GLU A 73 17.16 24.20 -15.87
N PRO A 74 18.05 24.66 -16.77
CA PRO A 74 19.43 24.23 -16.76
C PRO A 74 20.15 25.03 -15.68
N ASP A 75 20.18 24.51 -14.46
CA ASP A 75 20.98 25.11 -13.39
C ASP A 75 22.45 24.72 -13.56
N ALA A 76 23.07 25.29 -14.60
CA ALA A 76 24.50 25.30 -14.83
C ALA A 76 25.09 26.59 -14.25
N ALA A 77 25.17 26.66 -12.92
CA ALA A 77 26.07 27.57 -12.22
C ALA A 77 27.20 26.76 -11.57
N SER A 78 28.27 26.59 -12.34
CA SER A 78 29.57 26.10 -11.87
C SER A 78 30.17 27.08 -10.85
N LEU A 79 30.14 26.71 -9.57
CA LEU A 79 31.01 27.25 -8.52
C LEU A 79 31.83 26.10 -7.91
N PRO A 80 33.18 26.16 -7.91
CA PRO A 80 33.99 25.14 -7.25
C PRO A 80 34.07 25.48 -5.77
N GLN A 81 33.14 24.95 -4.97
CA GLN A 81 33.20 25.10 -3.51
C GLN A 81 33.06 23.76 -2.81
N LYS A 82 34.22 23.13 -2.63
CA LYS A 82 34.59 22.28 -1.49
C LYS A 82 33.47 21.37 -0.98
N ALA A 83 33.44 20.14 -1.51
CA ALA A 83 32.68 19.04 -0.94
C ALA A 83 32.82 18.97 0.59
N PRO A 84 31.74 19.15 1.38
CA PRO A 84 31.63 18.42 2.61
C PRO A 84 31.13 17.01 2.24
N ALA A 85 31.86 16.03 2.75
CA ALA A 85 31.59 14.62 2.61
C ALA A 85 30.09 14.30 2.64
N ALA A 86 29.70 13.46 1.68
CA ALA A 86 28.49 12.67 1.70
C ALA A 86 28.30 12.02 3.07
N THR A 87 27.60 12.70 3.97
CA THR A 87 27.17 12.11 5.23
C THR A 87 25.82 11.50 4.95
N GLN A 88 25.85 10.21 4.62
CA GLN A 88 24.72 9.29 4.60
C GLN A 88 23.61 9.71 5.59
N ARG A 89 22.54 10.34 5.07
CA ARG A 89 21.25 10.43 5.79
C ARG A 89 20.44 9.14 5.61
N PHE A 90 21.12 8.00 5.72
CA PHE A 90 20.54 6.65 5.66
C PHE A 90 20.36 6.03 7.06
N THR A 91 20.31 6.81 8.14
CA THR A 91 20.63 6.27 9.47
C THR A 91 19.57 6.42 10.57
N LEU A 92 18.32 6.77 10.27
CA LEU A 92 17.22 6.72 11.28
C LEU A 92 15.84 6.33 10.72
N ALA A 93 15.57 6.60 9.45
CA ALA A 93 14.36 6.09 8.77
C ALA A 93 14.52 4.64 8.29
N SER A 94 15.77 4.19 8.04
CA SER A 94 16.06 2.85 7.51
C SER A 94 15.71 1.73 8.51
N THR A 95 15.98 1.92 9.80
CA THR A 95 15.67 0.92 10.85
C THR A 95 14.19 0.78 11.14
N ARG A 96 13.38 1.85 10.98
CA ARG A 96 11.93 1.78 11.22
C ARG A 96 11.22 0.86 10.24
N HIS A 97 11.67 0.81 8.99
CA HIS A 97 11.11 -0.10 7.98
C HIS A 97 11.39 -1.56 8.34
N TRP A 98 12.60 -1.87 8.83
CA TRP A 98 12.93 -3.21 9.33
C TRP A 98 12.11 -3.60 10.55
N TRP A 99 11.84 -2.67 11.47
CA TRP A 99 10.95 -2.91 12.59
C TRP A 99 9.49 -3.12 12.17
N LEU A 100 9.00 -2.42 11.15
CA LEU A 100 7.67 -2.67 10.58
C LEU A 100 7.58 -4.04 9.91
N ILE A 101 8.63 -4.45 9.20
CA ILE A 101 8.71 -5.80 8.61
C ILE A 101 8.69 -6.85 9.73
N ALA A 102 9.51 -6.69 10.77
CA ALA A 102 9.53 -7.59 11.92
C ALA A 102 8.17 -7.62 12.65
N ALA A 103 7.55 -6.46 12.88
CA ALA A 103 6.21 -6.38 13.47
C ALA A 103 5.15 -7.09 12.61
N THR A 104 5.26 -6.99 11.28
CA THR A 104 4.36 -7.71 10.36
C THR A 104 4.54 -9.21 10.44
N ILE A 105 5.78 -9.70 10.53
CA ILE A 105 6.06 -11.14 10.69
C ILE A 105 5.49 -11.65 12.01
N ILE A 106 5.74 -10.91 13.10
CA ILE A 106 5.22 -11.24 14.44
C ILE A 106 3.69 -11.23 14.43
N TYR A 107 3.07 -10.24 13.79
CA TYR A 107 1.63 -10.14 13.63
C TYR A 107 1.04 -11.38 12.94
N THR A 108 1.64 -11.82 11.83
CA THR A 108 1.20 -13.03 11.12
C THR A 108 1.24 -14.27 12.02
N GLY A 109 2.27 -14.41 12.86
CA GLY A 109 2.33 -15.49 13.85
C GLY A 109 1.29 -15.35 14.97
N LEU A 110 1.05 -14.12 15.43
CA LEU A 110 0.08 -13.81 16.48
C LEU A 110 -1.36 -14.14 16.08
N ILE A 111 -1.72 -13.97 14.81
CA ILE A 111 -3.06 -14.31 14.30
C ILE A 111 -3.42 -15.76 14.65
N SER A 112 -2.47 -16.69 14.46
CA SER A 112 -2.69 -18.12 14.72
C SER A 112 -2.79 -18.47 16.21
N MET A 113 -2.21 -17.65 17.11
CA MET A 113 -2.23 -17.90 18.55
C MET A 113 -3.40 -17.26 19.28
N VAL A 114 -3.73 -16.01 18.93
CA VAL A 114 -4.64 -15.16 19.74
C VAL A 114 -5.87 -14.70 18.95
N GLY A 115 -5.98 -15.08 17.67
CA GLY A 115 -7.05 -14.65 16.78
C GLY A 115 -6.76 -13.32 16.09
N PHE A 116 -7.45 -13.08 14.98
CA PHE A 116 -7.21 -11.95 14.09
C PHE A 116 -7.43 -10.60 14.78
N LEU A 117 -8.49 -10.47 15.58
CA LEU A 117 -8.86 -9.20 16.21
C LEU A 117 -7.83 -8.74 17.23
N ILE A 118 -7.41 -9.64 18.14
CA ILE A 118 -6.45 -9.32 19.20
C ILE A 118 -5.06 -9.05 18.58
N ALA A 119 -4.66 -9.85 17.59
CA ALA A 119 -3.42 -9.63 16.85
C ALA A 119 -3.41 -8.26 16.14
N SER A 120 -4.53 -7.86 15.54
CA SER A 120 -4.66 -6.60 14.80
C SER A 120 -4.63 -5.37 15.70
N ILE A 121 -5.21 -5.45 16.90
CA ILE A 121 -5.13 -4.38 17.91
C ILE A 121 -3.67 -4.18 18.33
N ALA A 122 -2.96 -5.28 18.65
CA ALA A 122 -1.56 -5.23 19.04
C ALA A 122 -0.68 -4.67 17.91
N PHE A 123 -0.89 -5.13 16.67
CA PHE A 123 -0.15 -4.64 15.50
C PHE A 123 -0.42 -3.16 15.22
N THR A 124 -1.68 -2.73 15.27
CA THR A 124 -2.04 -1.32 15.05
C THR A 124 -1.39 -0.43 16.11
N LEU A 125 -1.38 -0.87 17.37
CA LEU A 125 -0.73 -0.13 18.46
C LEU A 125 0.78 -0.01 18.23
N VAL A 126 1.46 -1.12 17.91
CA VAL A 126 2.90 -1.16 17.62
C VAL A 126 3.23 -0.32 16.38
N GLY A 127 2.47 -0.44 15.31
CA GLY A 127 2.65 0.32 14.06
C GLY A 127 2.48 1.82 14.27
N THR A 128 1.46 2.24 15.01
CA THR A 128 1.20 3.66 15.31
C THR A 128 2.30 4.26 16.18
N LEU A 129 2.86 3.47 17.11
CA LEU A 129 4.01 3.86 17.92
C LEU A 129 5.29 3.99 17.07
N LEU A 130 5.53 3.02 16.17
CA LEU A 130 6.67 2.99 15.26
C LEU A 130 6.67 4.13 14.22
N LEU A 131 5.49 4.54 13.78
CA LEU A 131 5.28 5.69 12.90
C LEU A 131 5.50 7.03 13.61
N GLY A 132 5.64 7.03 14.94
CA GLY A 132 6.04 8.19 15.72
C GLY A 132 4.88 9.08 16.19
N ALA A 133 3.65 8.56 16.26
CA ALA A 133 2.55 9.28 16.89
C ALA A 133 2.86 9.48 18.39
N ARG A 134 3.03 10.74 18.81
CA ARG A 134 3.49 11.08 20.17
C ARG A 134 2.35 11.27 21.18
N SER A 135 1.12 11.45 20.71
CA SER A 135 -0.07 11.68 21.54
C SER A 135 -0.84 10.39 21.78
N TRP A 136 -0.94 9.96 23.04
CA TRP A 136 -1.70 8.78 23.46
C TRP A 136 -3.16 8.81 22.99
N ARG A 137 -3.77 10.00 22.91
CA ARG A 137 -5.13 10.20 22.38
C ARG A 137 -5.24 9.79 20.90
N THR A 138 -4.24 10.12 20.09
CA THR A 138 -4.23 9.78 18.66
C THR A 138 -4.05 8.28 18.46
N ILE A 139 -3.21 7.63 19.28
CA ILE A 139 -3.05 6.18 19.29
C ILE A 139 -4.37 5.51 19.67
N LEU A 140 -5.05 5.97 20.72
CA LEU A 140 -6.31 5.39 21.15
C LEU A 140 -7.40 5.54 20.06
N ILE A 141 -7.54 6.73 19.46
CA ILE A 141 -8.53 6.97 18.40
C ILE A 141 -8.24 6.08 17.19
N THR A 142 -6.98 5.98 16.76
CA THR A 142 -6.61 5.16 15.60
C THR A 142 -6.85 3.68 15.86
N VAL A 143 -6.50 3.16 17.04
CA VAL A 143 -6.79 1.77 17.42
C VAL A 143 -8.29 1.53 17.48
N VAL A 144 -9.09 2.40 18.10
CA VAL A 144 -10.55 2.25 18.18
C VAL A 144 -11.18 2.28 16.80
N VAL A 145 -10.83 3.25 15.96
CA VAL A 145 -11.35 3.38 14.59
C VAL A 145 -10.95 2.17 13.74
N ALA A 146 -9.68 1.73 13.80
CA ALA A 146 -9.21 0.56 13.09
C ALA A 146 -9.95 -0.71 13.54
N THR A 147 -10.16 -0.87 14.85
CA THR A 147 -10.88 -2.02 15.41
C THR A 147 -12.34 -2.02 14.96
N LEU A 148 -13.02 -0.87 15.00
CA LEU A 148 -14.40 -0.74 14.53
C LEU A 148 -14.52 -1.02 13.03
N LEU A 149 -13.56 -0.54 12.23
CA LEU A 149 -13.48 -0.85 10.80
C LEU A 149 -13.28 -2.33 10.55
N MET A 150 -12.33 -2.96 11.26
CA MET A 150 -12.11 -4.41 11.14
C MET A 150 -13.34 -5.19 11.61
N GLN A 151 -14.00 -4.80 12.68
CA GLN A 151 -15.21 -5.48 13.13
C GLN A 151 -16.36 -5.31 12.13
N GLY A 152 -16.56 -4.11 11.58
CA GLY A 152 -17.55 -3.88 10.53
C GLY A 152 -17.25 -4.67 9.25
N VAL A 153 -15.99 -4.72 8.82
CA VAL A 153 -15.62 -5.47 7.61
C VAL A 153 -15.68 -6.99 7.86
N PHE A 154 -15.10 -7.50 8.93
CA PHE A 154 -14.98 -8.95 9.13
C PHE A 154 -16.26 -9.59 9.71
N VAL A 155 -16.94 -8.94 10.65
CA VAL A 155 -18.15 -9.50 11.28
C VAL A 155 -19.39 -9.19 10.45
N MET A 156 -19.61 -7.92 10.08
CA MET A 156 -20.82 -7.53 9.36
C MET A 156 -20.76 -7.86 7.86
N LEU A 157 -19.61 -7.67 7.20
CA LEU A 157 -19.48 -7.86 5.75
C LEU A 157 -19.07 -9.29 5.37
N LEU A 158 -18.12 -9.90 6.10
CA LEU A 158 -17.62 -11.25 5.81
C LEU A 158 -18.28 -12.36 6.64
N GLY A 159 -19.02 -12.04 7.72
CA GLY A 159 -19.68 -13.04 8.56
C GLY A 159 -18.72 -14.02 9.26
N ILE A 160 -17.44 -13.68 9.36
CA ILE A 160 -16.43 -14.52 10.01
C ILE A 160 -16.44 -14.22 11.51
N PRO A 161 -16.64 -15.21 12.40
CA PRO A 161 -16.46 -15.01 13.83
C PRO A 161 -14.98 -14.69 14.11
N LEU A 162 -14.75 -13.51 14.69
CA LEU A 162 -13.43 -12.94 15.00
C LEU A 162 -12.73 -13.60 16.18
#